data_AF-A0A967PWR0-F1
#
_entry.id   AF-A0A967PWR0-F1
#
_cell.length_a   1.000
_cell.length_b   1.000
_cell.length_c   1.000
_cell.angle_alpha   90.00
_cell.angle_beta   90.00
_cell.angle_gamma   90.00
#
_symmetry.space_group_name_H-M   'P 1'
#
loop_
_entity.id
_entity.type
_entity.pdbx_description
1 polymer ?
#
loop_
_entity_poly.entity_id
_entity_poly.type
_entity_poly.pdbx_seq_one_letter_code
_entity_poly.pdbx_strand_id
1 'polypeptide(L)'
;GDCPWEEDLQYVRAVCEQLDVPLEVLPLQTEYWDLVISYTIDEIREGRTPNPDMFCNSLIKFGQFYQKIDPGFEKVASGHYAKVSQKNGQFVLERSPDP
;
A
#
# COMPACT_ATOMS: atom_id res chain seq x y z
N GLY A 1 21.43 5.64 -13.61
CA GLY A 1 21.11 5.96 -12.21
C GLY A 1 20.58 4.69 -11.61
N ASP A 2 21.02 4.36 -10.40
CA ASP A 2 20.55 3.16 -9.71
C ASP A 2 19.03 3.20 -9.56
N CYS A 3 18.38 2.06 -9.79
CA CYS A 3 16.93 1.90 -9.68
C CYS A 3 16.59 1.57 -8.22
N PRO A 4 16.02 2.49 -7.41
CA PRO A 4 15.82 2.24 -5.98
C PRO A 4 14.95 1.02 -5.68
N TRP A 5 14.00 0.70 -6.56
CA TRP A 5 13.10 -0.44 -6.40
C TRP A 5 13.81 -1.80 -6.49
N GLU A 6 14.96 -1.89 -7.17
CA GLU A 6 15.70 -3.15 -7.28
C GLU A 6 16.35 -3.50 -5.94
N GLU A 7 16.84 -2.51 -5.20
CA GLU A 7 17.39 -2.68 -3.86
C GLU A 7 16.30 -3.10 -2.87
N ASP A 8 15.15 -2.42 -2.89
CA ASP A 8 13.99 -2.79 -2.06
C ASP A 8 13.56 -4.24 -2.33
N LEU A 9 13.54 -4.65 -3.60
CA LEU A 9 13.18 -6.02 -3.97
C LEU A 9 14.21 -7.05 -3.50
N GLN A 10 15.49 -6.70 -3.40
CA GLN A 10 16.51 -7.57 -2.81
C GLN A 10 16.25 -7.80 -1.31
N TYR A 11 15.91 -6.74 -0.56
CA TYR A 11 15.57 -6.89 0.86
C TYR A 11 14.31 -7.74 1.06
N VAL A 12 13.27 -7.52 0.25
CA VAL A 12 12.03 -8.31 0.32
C VAL A 12 12.31 -9.78 0.03
N ARG A 13 13.10 -10.10 -1.01
CA ARG A 13 13.51 -11.48 -1.32
C ARG A 13 14.22 -12.13 -0.15
N ALA A 14 15.22 -11.47 0.42
CA ALA A 14 15.97 -12.02 1.55
C ALA A 14 15.08 -12.34 2.76
N VAL A 15 14.11 -11.46 3.08
CA VAL A 15 13.16 -11.69 4.17
C VAL A 15 12.20 -12.84 3.86
N CYS A 16 11.65 -12.89 2.65
CA CYS A 16 10.75 -13.97 2.22
C CYS A 16 11.46 -15.34 2.23
N GLU A 17 12.70 -15.41 1.76
CA GLU A 17 13.55 -16.61 1.80
C GLU A 17 13.84 -17.05 3.24
N GLN A 18 14.15 -16.11 4.14
CA GLN A 18 14.39 -16.40 5.56
C GLN A 18 13.16 -16.97 6.27
N LEU A 19 11.96 -16.53 5.87
CA LEU A 19 10.69 -16.93 6.48
C LEU A 19 9.98 -18.09 5.76
N ASP A 20 10.55 -18.59 4.66
CA ASP A 20 9.96 -19.62 3.79
C ASP A 20 8.54 -19.25 3.31
N VAL A 21 8.37 -18.01 2.84
CA VAL A 21 7.09 -17.52 2.26
C VAL A 21 7.26 -17.13 0.80
N PRO A 22 6.28 -17.41 -0.08
CA PRO A 22 6.35 -17.05 -1.48
C PRO A 22 6.34 -15.53 -1.67
N LEU A 23 7.09 -15.06 -2.66
CA LEU A 23 7.12 -13.66 -3.07
C LEU A 23 6.54 -13.50 -4.47
N GLU A 24 5.51 -12.68 -4.59
CA GLU A 24 4.92 -12.26 -5.85
C GLU A 24 5.01 -10.75 -6.03
N VAL A 25 5.33 -10.30 -7.25
CA VAL A 25 5.43 -8.88 -7.59
C VAL A 25 4.26 -8.50 -8.47
N LEU A 26 3.41 -7.61 -7.97
CA LEU A 26 2.26 -7.07 -8.70
C LEU A 26 2.58 -5.65 -9.21
N PRO A 27 2.75 -5.44 -10.52
CA PRO A 27 2.93 -4.10 -11.08
C PRO A 27 1.62 -3.29 -10.98
N LEU A 28 1.71 -2.11 -10.37
CA LEU A 28 0.60 -1.15 -10.19
C LEU A 28 0.97 0.27 -10.65
N GLN A 29 2.01 0.40 -11.48
CA GLN A 29 2.56 1.70 -11.89
C GLN A 29 1.53 2.52 -12.68
N THR A 30 0.77 1.88 -13.57
CA THR A 30 -0.28 2.54 -14.36
C THR A 30 -1.39 3.06 -13.45
N GLU A 31 -1.90 2.23 -12.54
CA GLU A 31 -2.95 2.65 -11.61
C GLU A 31 -2.50 3.76 -10.66
N TYR A 32 -1.26 3.67 -10.18
CA TYR A 32 -0.68 4.71 -9.34
C TYR A 32 -0.55 6.04 -10.10
N TRP A 33 -0.13 6.00 -11.36
CA TRP A 33 -0.05 7.18 -12.20
C TRP A 33 -1.42 7.82 -12.42
N ASP A 34 -2.40 7.02 -12.82
CA ASP A 34 -3.74 7.51 -13.18
C ASP A 34 -4.51 8.03 -11.97
N LEU A 35 -4.43 7.33 -10.83
CA LEU A 35 -5.26 7.61 -9.65
C LEU A 35 -4.60 8.54 -8.63
N VAL A 36 -3.28 8.56 -8.54
CA VAL A 36 -2.55 9.34 -7.52
C VAL A 36 -1.78 10.49 -8.15
N ILE A 37 -0.90 10.20 -9.11
CA ILE A 37 0.00 11.22 -9.67
C ILE A 37 -0.75 12.25 -10.51
N SER A 38 -1.63 11.80 -11.41
CA SER A 38 -2.38 12.69 -12.29
C SER A 38 -3.22 13.68 -11.48
N TYR A 39 -3.96 13.19 -10.47
CA TYR A 39 -4.68 14.02 -9.51
C TYR A 39 -3.75 15.02 -8.78
N THR A 40 -2.62 14.55 -8.26
CA THR A 40 -1.66 15.39 -7.52
C THR A 40 -1.13 16.53 -8.37
N ILE A 41 -0.80 16.26 -9.63
CA ILE A 41 -0.35 17.28 -10.59
C ILE A 41 -1.44 18.33 -10.82
N ASP A 42 -2.69 17.91 -11.01
CA ASP A 42 -3.81 18.82 -11.25
C ASP A 42 -4.09 19.71 -10.02
N GLU A 43 -4.02 19.17 -8.80
CA GLU A 43 -4.16 19.97 -7.58
C GLU A 43 -3.04 21.02 -7.44
N ILE A 44 -1.80 20.65 -7.76
CA ILE A 44 -0.66 21.58 -7.72
C ILE A 44 -0.84 22.69 -8.76
N ARG A 45 -1.31 22.37 -9.97
CA ARG A 45 -1.60 23.37 -11.03
C ARG A 45 -2.61 24.41 -10.57
N GLU A 46 -3.56 24.00 -9.74
CA GLU A 46 -4.57 24.86 -9.16
C GLU A 46 -4.09 25.59 -7.88
N GLY A 47 -2.80 25.50 -7.55
CA GLY A 47 -2.20 26.18 -6.39
C GLY A 47 -2.56 25.55 -5.04
N ARG A 48 -3.03 24.30 -5.02
CA ARG A 48 -3.33 23.55 -3.80
C ARG A 48 -2.13 22.69 -3.37
N THR A 49 -2.15 22.27 -2.12
CA THR A 49 -1.15 21.34 -1.55
C THR A 49 -1.79 19.97 -1.33
N PRO A 50 -1.79 19.07 -2.33
CA PRO A 50 -2.39 17.75 -2.21
C PRO A 50 -1.62 16.84 -1.25
N ASN A 51 -2.30 15.82 -0.72
CA ASN A 51 -1.69 14.72 0.02
C ASN A 51 -1.81 13.42 -0.81
N PRO A 52 -0.80 13.06 -1.62
CA PRO A 52 -0.84 11.87 -2.46
C PRO A 52 -0.90 10.56 -1.65
N ASP A 53 -0.31 10.53 -0.45
CA ASP A 53 -0.24 9.31 0.37
C ASP A 53 -1.61 8.85 0.86
N MET A 54 -2.49 9.80 1.17
CA MET A 54 -3.88 9.50 1.54
C MET A 54 -4.60 8.73 0.42
N PHE A 55 -4.39 9.14 -0.84
CA PHE A 55 -4.96 8.47 -2.00
C PHE A 55 -4.27 7.16 -2.32
N CYS A 56 -2.95 7.07 -2.16
CA CYS A 56 -2.20 5.82 -2.33
C CYS A 56 -2.74 4.71 -1.40
N ASN A 57 -3.00 5.02 -0.13
CA ASN A 57 -3.55 4.02 0.80
C ASN A 57 -4.93 3.51 0.35
N SER A 58 -5.86 4.43 0.10
CA SER A 58 -7.25 4.08 -0.22
C SER A 58 -7.42 3.48 -1.62
N LEU A 59 -6.67 3.98 -2.61
CA LEU A 59 -6.86 3.63 -4.01
C LEU A 59 -5.89 2.54 -4.48
N ILE A 60 -4.67 2.49 -3.95
CA ILE A 60 -3.63 1.56 -4.42
C ILE A 60 -3.48 0.40 -3.45
N LYS A 61 -3.06 0.65 -2.20
CA LYS A 61 -2.75 -0.42 -1.23
C LYS A 61 -3.97 -1.23 -0.82
N PHE A 62 -5.10 -0.57 -0.54
CA PHE A 62 -6.34 -1.23 -0.15
C PHE A 62 -7.41 -1.20 -1.25
N GLY A 63 -7.11 -0.58 -2.38
CA GLY A 63 -7.96 -0.56 -3.58
C GLY A 63 -7.45 -1.54 -4.62
N GLN A 64 -6.64 -1.06 -5.57
CA GLN A 64 -6.15 -1.81 -6.72
C GLN A 64 -5.38 -3.08 -6.36
N PHE A 65 -4.55 -3.06 -5.31
CA PHE A 65 -3.90 -4.26 -4.80
C PHE A 65 -4.93 -5.30 -4.36
N TYR A 66 -5.88 -4.91 -3.49
CA TYR A 66 -6.93 -5.81 -3.00
C TYR A 66 -7.79 -6.39 -4.14
N GLN A 67 -8.06 -5.60 -5.18
CA GLN A 67 -8.85 -6.04 -6.34
C GLN A 67 -8.13 -7.03 -7.26
N LYS A 68 -6.79 -7.07 -7.21
CA LYS A 68 -5.97 -7.84 -8.17
C LYS A 68 -5.31 -9.07 -7.57
N ILE A 69 -5.24 -9.20 -6.25
CA ILE A 69 -4.77 -10.42 -5.58
C ILE A 69 -5.82 -11.54 -5.67
N ASP A 70 -5.42 -12.78 -5.41
CA ASP A 70 -6.32 -13.93 -5.37
C ASP A 70 -7.49 -13.68 -4.38
N PRO A 71 -8.75 -13.76 -4.82
CA PRO A 71 -9.90 -13.62 -3.92
C PRO A 71 -10.00 -14.73 -2.86
N GLY A 72 -9.19 -15.78 -2.95
CA GLY A 72 -9.07 -16.82 -1.94
C GLY A 72 -8.40 -16.37 -0.63
N PHE A 73 -7.74 -15.20 -0.60
CA PHE A 73 -7.15 -14.69 0.63
C PHE A 73 -8.21 -14.11 1.59
N GLU A 74 -8.25 -14.60 2.82
CA GLU A 74 -9.20 -14.13 3.84
C GLU A 74 -8.89 -12.73 4.36
N LYS A 75 -7.61 -12.34 4.37
CA LYS A 75 -7.13 -11.08 4.96
C LYS A 75 -5.91 -10.56 4.23
N VAL A 76 -5.75 -9.23 4.28
CA VAL A 76 -4.55 -8.52 3.84
C VAL A 76 -3.86 -7.89 5.06
N ALA A 77 -2.54 -8.01 5.13
CA ALA A 77 -1.71 -7.36 6.12
C ALA A 77 -0.80 -6.31 5.46
N SER A 78 -0.42 -5.28 6.21
CA SER A 78 0.52 -4.25 5.76
C SER A 78 1.37 -3.75 6.94
N GLY A 79 2.54 -3.18 6.65
CA GLY A 79 3.46 -2.64 7.66
C GLY A 79 3.04 -1.30 8.29
N HIS A 80 1.77 -0.88 8.17
CA HIS A 80 1.32 0.36 8.81
C HIS A 80 1.30 0.20 10.33
N TYR A 81 1.81 1.20 11.05
CA TYR A 81 1.72 1.31 12.51
C TYR A 81 0.31 1.69 12.95
N ALA A 82 -0.61 0.75 12.79
CA ALA A 82 -2.01 0.87 13.16
C ALA A 82 -2.55 -0.49 13.62
N LYS A 83 -3.69 -0.47 14.29
CA LYS A 83 -4.38 -1.69 14.73
C LYS A 83 -5.78 -1.73 14.15
N VAL A 84 -6.25 -2.93 13.85
CA VAL A 84 -7.65 -3.19 13.53
C VAL A 84 -8.24 -3.96 14.70
N SER A 85 -9.30 -3.44 15.31
CA SER A 85 -10.05 -4.13 16.36
C SER A 85 -11.52 -4.29 15.94
N GLN A 86 -12.24 -5.20 16.60
CA GLN A 86 -13.66 -5.39 16.35
C GLN A 86 -14.45 -4.89 17.57
N LYS A 87 -15.37 -3.93 17.36
CA LYS A 87 -16.25 -3.37 18.39
C LYS A 87 -17.69 -3.38 17.88
N ASN A 88 -18.61 -3.94 18.66
CA ASN A 88 -20.03 -4.03 18.31
C ASN A 88 -20.30 -4.62 16.92
N GLY A 89 -19.53 -5.64 16.52
CA GLY A 89 -19.64 -6.28 15.21
C GLY A 89 -19.01 -5.51 14.04
N GLN A 90 -18.42 -4.34 14.27
CA GLN A 90 -17.75 -3.54 13.23
C GLN A 90 -16.23 -3.55 13.42
N PHE A 91 -15.50 -3.52 12.31
CA PHE A 91 -14.06 -3.28 12.33
C PHE A 91 -13.77 -1.79 12.51
N VAL A 92 -12.85 -1.46 13.41
CA VAL A 92 -12.42 -0.09 13.69
C VAL A 92 -10.90 0.03 13.55
N LEU A 93 -10.45 1.17 13.02
CA LEU A 93 -9.04 1.52 12.93
C LEU A 93 -8.60 2.22 14.22
N GLU A 94 -7.57 1.69 14.86
CA GLU A 94 -7.00 2.20 16.11
C GLU A 94 -5.54 2.60 15.92
N ARG A 95 -5.08 3.54 16.76
CA ARG A 95 -3.67 3.88 16.85
C ARG A 95 -2.88 2.69 17.38
N SER A 96 -1.67 2.51 16.87
CA SER A 96 -0.70 1.65 17.54
C SER A 96 -0.39 2.23 18.93
N PRO A 97 -0.12 1.41 19.97
CA PRO A 97 0.47 1.92 21.19
C PRO A 97 1.76 2.66 20.83
N ASP A 98 1.94 3.85 21.40
CA ASP A 98 3.22 4.52 21.38
C ASP A 98 4.25 3.63 22.10
N PRO A 99 5.53 3.63 21.67
CA PRO A 99 6.61 2.91 22.36
C PRO A 99 6.73 3.28 23.84
#